data_AF-A0A835XKR6-F1
#
_entry.id   AF-A0A835XKR6-F1
#
_cell.length_a   1.000
_cell.length_b   1.000
_cell.length_c   1.000
_cell.angle_alpha   90.00
_cell.angle_beta   90.00
_cell.angle_gamma   90.00
#
_symmetry.space_group_name_H-M   'P 1'
#
loop_
_entity.id
_entity.type
_entity.pdbx_description
1 polymer ?
#
loop_
_entity_poly.entity_id
_entity_poly.type
_entity_poly.pdbx_seq_one_letter_code
_entity_poly.pdbx_strand_id
1 'polypeptide(L)'
;MLSYVRAQRALAPVAVLMLIALVGAGAMNSNNGVPPQAGQHAYVSFEQYQAGVRAETLRAQAEWAARLDEFQQRFQAMEAENARLRQEAAAAQAQAAQANQRRAREAPAPEPAGAGQDERLRRMEEMMSELMRNMAVELLVAGLADVKGVVARVIDGAGAQAVSAALETLLYDADWAAKVCKGRMNSILQFPKYGRTGVSSMWDRYFAAAQSPLRDEVTAKFETELAEATMKATVKVMAAKTVEKAKPPPPPKPTQTGGYGRGGGGRGYVGGRFPPQQQQQLGRGRGQPPSPAPAAVAGSAGVDALQQLWAGLNAYGCPPVEPDFLLAVVQKIREERANVTLVVPYWPAQAWWQQLMELAVDLVFLPAGTALFERPQEGVAGSLPPPQWPTVAVRIEW
;
A
#
# COMPACT_ATOMS: atom_id res chain seq x y z
N MET A 1 -0.60 -11.38 -2.77
CA MET A 1 -0.91 -10.35 -1.75
C MET A 1 -1.41 -10.93 -0.42
N LEU A 2 -2.48 -11.73 -0.37
CA LEU A 2 -3.05 -12.26 0.89
C LEU A 2 -2.08 -13.12 1.72
N SER A 3 -1.20 -13.92 1.08
CA SER A 3 -0.21 -14.75 1.79
C SER A 3 0.96 -13.93 2.36
N TYR A 4 1.34 -12.83 1.70
CA TYR A 4 2.40 -11.90 2.13
C TYR A 4 1.98 -11.12 3.39
N VAL A 5 0.73 -10.62 3.40
CA VAL A 5 0.15 -9.90 4.56
C VAL A 5 -0.04 -10.84 5.76
N ARG A 6 -0.32 -12.13 5.53
CA ARG A 6 -0.41 -13.13 6.60
C ARG A 6 0.96 -13.45 7.21
N ALA A 7 2.03 -13.55 6.39
CA ALA A 7 3.38 -13.78 6.88
C ALA A 7 3.93 -12.61 7.71
N GLN A 8 3.71 -11.36 7.26
CA GLN A 8 4.09 -10.17 8.04
C GLN A 8 3.32 -10.05 9.38
N ARG A 9 2.02 -10.39 9.38
CA ARG A 9 1.20 -10.35 10.61
C ARG A 9 1.57 -11.43 11.63
N ALA A 10 2.20 -12.53 11.21
CA ALA A 10 2.66 -13.58 12.13
C ALA A 10 4.02 -13.25 12.78
N LEU A 11 4.86 -12.42 12.15
CA LEU A 11 6.24 -12.18 12.59
C LEU A 11 6.38 -10.99 13.54
N ALA A 12 5.57 -9.94 13.38
CA ALA A 12 5.61 -8.77 14.25
C ALA A 12 5.32 -9.09 15.75
N PRO A 13 4.34 -9.95 16.10
CA PRO A 13 4.10 -10.34 17.50
C PRO A 13 5.25 -11.15 18.08
N VAL A 14 5.92 -11.98 17.26
CA VAL A 14 7.03 -12.84 17.70
C VAL A 14 8.28 -12.02 17.99
N ALA A 15 8.59 -11.00 17.17
CA ALA A 15 9.69 -10.09 17.41
C ALA A 15 9.48 -9.27 18.70
N VAL A 16 8.25 -8.79 18.94
CA VAL A 16 7.89 -8.04 20.17
C VAL A 16 7.91 -8.95 21.41
N LEU A 17 7.41 -10.19 21.32
CA LEU A 17 7.45 -11.15 22.42
C LEU A 17 8.88 -11.59 22.76
N MET A 18 9.78 -11.71 21.77
CA MET A 18 11.21 -11.94 22.04
C MET A 18 11.87 -10.74 22.72
N LEU A 19 11.49 -9.51 22.34
CA LEU A 19 11.96 -8.27 22.95
C LEU A 19 11.54 -8.18 24.43
N ILE A 20 10.29 -8.51 24.75
CA ILE A 20 9.77 -8.56 26.13
C ILE A 20 10.48 -9.66 26.94
N ALA A 21 10.74 -10.83 26.36
CA ALA A 21 11.44 -11.92 27.04
C ALA A 21 12.92 -11.58 27.33
N LEU A 22 13.61 -10.91 26.40
CA LEU A 22 15.02 -10.48 26.56
C LEU A 22 15.19 -9.36 27.59
N VAL A 23 14.28 -8.37 27.60
CA VAL A 23 14.28 -7.30 28.60
C VAL A 23 13.91 -7.86 29.99
N GLY A 24 12.97 -8.81 30.07
CA GLY A 24 12.60 -9.49 31.31
C GLY A 24 13.73 -10.34 31.90
N ALA A 25 14.47 -11.08 31.06
CA ALA A 25 15.59 -11.91 31.51
C ALA A 25 16.79 -11.08 32.00
N GLY A 26 17.06 -9.92 31.39
CA GLY A 26 18.10 -9.00 31.84
C GLY A 26 17.79 -8.33 33.19
N ALA A 27 16.52 -8.08 33.49
CA ALA A 27 16.11 -7.52 34.77
C ALA A 27 16.16 -8.54 35.92
N MET A 28 15.87 -9.82 35.65
CA MET A 28 15.81 -10.87 36.68
C MET A 28 17.18 -11.35 37.19
N ASN A 29 18.29 -11.05 36.51
CA ASN A 29 19.63 -11.44 36.97
C ASN A 29 20.27 -10.44 37.94
N SER A 30 19.55 -9.38 38.34
CA SER A 30 20.04 -8.35 39.27
C SER A 30 19.60 -8.53 40.73
N ASN A 31 18.80 -9.57 41.04
CA ASN A 31 18.12 -9.69 42.33
C ASN A 31 18.50 -10.92 43.17
N ASN A 32 19.57 -11.65 42.83
CA ASN A 32 20.10 -12.68 43.70
C ASN A 32 21.11 -12.05 44.67
N GLY A 33 20.62 -11.78 45.89
CA GLY A 33 21.35 -11.19 47.01
C GLY A 33 22.52 -12.03 47.54
N VAL A 34 23.53 -12.25 46.71
CA VAL A 34 24.85 -12.68 47.14
C VAL A 34 25.70 -11.40 47.29
N PRO A 35 26.08 -10.99 48.52
CA PRO A 35 27.00 -9.88 48.69
C PRO A 35 28.31 -10.24 48.00
N PRO A 36 28.82 -9.40 47.07
CA PRO A 36 30.06 -9.70 46.38
C PRO A 36 31.19 -9.77 47.42
N GLN A 37 31.92 -10.88 47.42
CA GLN A 37 33.13 -11.03 48.22
C GLN A 37 34.11 -9.92 47.81
N ALA A 38 34.62 -9.21 48.81
CA ALA A 38 35.53 -8.09 48.65
C ALA A 38 36.84 -8.55 47.98
N GLY A 39 36.92 -8.42 46.65
CA GLY A 39 38.08 -8.80 45.88
C GLY A 39 38.01 -8.29 44.45
N GLN A 40 38.45 -7.06 44.23
CA GLN A 40 38.92 -6.53 42.94
C GLN A 40 38.00 -6.73 41.72
N HIS A 41 36.76 -6.22 41.77
CA HIS A 41 36.08 -5.85 40.53
C HIS A 41 36.47 -4.42 40.18
N ALA A 42 37.32 -4.26 39.17
CA ALA A 42 37.61 -2.96 38.57
C ALA A 42 36.29 -2.43 37.98
N TYR A 43 35.66 -1.49 38.69
CA TYR A 43 34.50 -0.79 38.17
C TYR A 43 34.95 0.01 36.95
N VAL A 44 34.50 -0.42 35.77
CA VAL A 44 34.60 0.38 34.55
C VAL A 44 33.82 1.66 34.81
N SER A 45 34.49 2.80 34.72
CA SER A 45 33.82 4.09 34.91
C SER A 45 32.69 4.24 33.89
N PHE A 46 31.64 4.97 34.27
CA PHE A 46 30.54 5.27 33.36
C PHE A 46 31.01 5.91 32.05
N GLU A 47 32.06 6.73 32.10
CA GLU A 47 32.70 7.32 30.92
C GLU A 47 33.34 6.28 30.00
N GLN A 48 34.07 5.31 30.55
CA GLN A 48 34.65 4.20 29.77
C GLN A 48 33.56 3.34 29.13
N TYR A 49 32.44 3.10 29.84
CA TYR A 49 31.29 2.42 29.27
C TYR A 49 30.67 3.19 28.09
N GLN A 50 30.41 4.49 28.27
CA GLN A 50 29.88 5.33 27.19
C GLN A 50 30.82 5.45 25.99
N ALA A 51 32.13 5.46 26.23
CA ALA A 51 33.14 5.45 25.16
C ALA A 51 33.10 4.13 24.38
N GLY A 52 32.96 2.99 25.06
CA GLY A 52 32.81 1.68 24.43
C GLY A 52 31.55 1.59 23.56
N VAL A 53 30.40 2.03 24.08
CA VAL A 53 29.14 2.05 23.32
C VAL A 53 29.25 2.94 22.08
N ARG A 54 29.87 4.13 22.20
CA ARG A 54 30.08 5.03 21.05
C ARG A 54 31.01 4.42 20.00
N ALA A 55 32.11 3.79 20.42
CA ALA A 55 33.04 3.14 19.51
C ALA A 55 32.38 1.99 18.74
N GLU A 56 31.61 1.14 19.42
CA GLU A 56 30.90 0.03 18.79
C GLU A 56 29.79 0.53 17.86
N THR A 57 29.08 1.60 18.23
CA THR A 57 28.07 2.24 17.37
C THR A 57 28.70 2.77 16.07
N LEU A 58 29.83 3.47 16.17
CA LEU A 58 30.55 3.99 14.99
C LEU A 58 31.08 2.86 14.10
N ARG A 59 31.56 1.77 14.70
CA ARG A 59 31.99 0.58 13.96
C ARG A 59 30.82 -0.06 13.22
N ALA A 60 29.68 -0.26 13.87
CA ALA A 60 28.48 -0.80 13.25
C ALA A 60 27.99 0.10 12.10
N GLN A 61 28.02 1.43 12.28
CA GLN A 61 27.69 2.39 11.21
C GLN A 61 28.65 2.28 10.01
N ALA A 62 29.95 2.15 10.25
CA ALA A 62 30.94 1.98 9.18
C ALA A 62 30.78 0.65 8.44
N GLU A 63 30.52 -0.45 9.16
CA GLU A 63 30.24 -1.76 8.56
C GLU A 63 28.96 -1.74 7.73
N TRP A 64 27.93 -1.03 8.19
CA TRP A 64 26.67 -0.89 7.45
C TRP A 64 26.83 -0.04 6.19
N ALA A 65 27.58 1.07 6.27
CA ALA A 65 27.92 1.89 5.11
C ALA A 65 28.66 1.08 4.03
N ALA A 66 29.66 0.28 4.43
CA ALA A 66 30.40 -0.57 3.49
C ALA A 66 29.51 -1.63 2.81
N ARG A 67 28.55 -2.20 3.56
CA ARG A 67 27.57 -3.14 2.98
C ARG A 67 26.59 -2.47 2.04
N LEU A 68 26.19 -1.23 2.32
CA LEU A 68 25.33 -0.46 1.43
C LEU A 68 26.05 -0.16 0.11
N ASP A 69 27.33 0.19 0.16
CA ASP A 69 28.17 0.37 -1.03
C ASP A 69 28.31 -0.93 -1.84
N GLU A 70 28.56 -2.07 -1.18
CA GLU A 70 28.61 -3.38 -1.84
C GLU A 70 27.28 -3.74 -2.51
N PHE A 71 26.17 -3.51 -1.83
CA PHE A 71 24.82 -3.73 -2.38
C PHE A 71 24.58 -2.84 -3.60
N GLN A 72 24.95 -1.56 -3.53
CA GLN A 72 24.79 -0.61 -4.63
C GLN A 72 25.62 -1.02 -5.85
N GLN A 73 26.86 -1.51 -5.66
CA GLN A 73 27.68 -2.06 -6.72
C GLN A 73 27.06 -3.30 -7.37
N ARG A 74 26.53 -4.23 -6.56
CA ARG A 74 25.83 -5.43 -7.07
C ARG A 74 24.57 -5.06 -7.86
N PHE A 75 23.82 -4.08 -7.38
CA PHE A 75 22.62 -3.59 -8.06
C PHE A 75 22.97 -2.97 -9.42
N GLN A 76 24.01 -2.14 -9.49
CA GLN A 76 24.51 -1.57 -10.75
C GLN A 76 25.00 -2.65 -11.73
N ALA A 77 25.70 -3.68 -11.25
CA ALA A 77 26.13 -4.80 -12.07
C ALA A 77 24.93 -5.57 -12.65
N MET A 78 23.90 -5.83 -11.84
CA MET A 78 22.66 -6.46 -12.27
C MET A 78 21.90 -5.60 -13.30
N GLU A 79 21.85 -4.28 -13.13
CA GLU A 79 21.25 -3.37 -14.12
C GLU A 79 22.01 -3.39 -15.45
N ALA A 80 23.34 -3.41 -15.41
CA ALA A 80 24.17 -3.52 -16.60
C ALA A 80 23.96 -4.86 -17.33
N GLU A 81 23.85 -5.97 -16.59
CA GLU A 81 23.54 -7.28 -17.16
C GLU A 81 22.13 -7.32 -17.78
N ASN A 82 21.12 -6.78 -17.08
CA ASN A 82 19.76 -6.66 -17.63
C ASN A 82 19.71 -5.78 -18.89
N ALA A 83 20.52 -4.72 -18.94
CA ALA A 83 20.64 -3.89 -20.13
C ALA A 83 21.26 -4.68 -21.30
N ARG A 84 22.29 -5.48 -21.05
CA ARG A 84 22.90 -6.38 -22.05
C ARG A 84 21.87 -7.37 -22.60
N LEU A 85 21.14 -8.07 -21.72
CA LEU A 85 20.10 -9.03 -22.12
C LEU A 85 18.99 -8.39 -22.95
N ARG A 86 18.59 -7.15 -22.63
CA ARG A 86 17.62 -6.40 -23.44
C ARG A 86 18.15 -6.05 -24.84
N GLN A 87 19.44 -5.72 -24.96
CA GLN A 87 20.08 -5.47 -26.26
C GLN A 87 20.16 -6.75 -27.09
N GLU A 88 20.54 -7.88 -26.48
CA GLU A 88 20.56 -9.19 -27.13
C GLU A 88 19.16 -9.61 -27.62
N ALA A 89 18.14 -9.44 -26.78
CA ALA A 89 16.75 -9.73 -27.14
C ALA A 89 16.25 -8.84 -28.29
N ALA A 90 16.60 -7.53 -28.28
CA ALA A 90 16.26 -6.62 -29.37
C ALA A 90 16.95 -7.00 -30.68
N ALA A 91 18.22 -7.40 -30.63
CA ALA A 91 18.97 -7.88 -31.79
C ALA A 91 18.36 -9.18 -32.36
N ALA A 92 18.00 -10.14 -31.49
CA ALA A 92 17.31 -11.37 -31.89
C ALA A 92 15.95 -11.08 -32.54
N GLN A 93 15.17 -10.14 -31.99
CA GLN A 93 13.89 -9.73 -32.56
C GLN A 93 14.07 -9.06 -33.94
N ALA A 94 15.10 -8.23 -34.11
CA ALA A 94 15.43 -7.62 -35.40
C ALA A 94 15.80 -8.68 -36.46
N GLN A 95 16.61 -9.67 -36.09
CA GLN A 95 16.96 -10.79 -36.97
C GLN A 95 15.73 -11.62 -37.36
N ALA A 96 14.86 -11.93 -36.39
CA ALA A 96 13.61 -12.65 -36.65
C ALA A 96 12.67 -11.85 -37.59
N ALA A 97 12.58 -10.53 -37.41
CA ALA A 97 11.79 -9.67 -38.29
C ALA A 97 12.34 -9.67 -39.72
N GLN A 98 13.66 -9.60 -39.90
CA GLN A 98 14.29 -9.71 -41.23
C GLN A 98 14.05 -11.08 -41.88
N ALA A 99 14.15 -12.17 -41.11
CA ALA A 99 13.85 -13.52 -41.60
C ALA A 99 12.38 -13.66 -42.04
N ASN A 100 11.44 -13.11 -41.26
CA ASN A 100 10.02 -13.08 -41.63
C ASN A 100 9.75 -12.25 -42.88
N GLN A 101 10.44 -11.11 -43.06
CA GLN A 101 10.34 -10.32 -44.28
C GLN A 101 10.85 -11.08 -45.50
N ARG A 102 11.93 -11.87 -45.37
CA ARG A 102 12.42 -12.74 -46.45
C ARG A 102 11.39 -13.82 -46.80
N ARG A 103 10.87 -14.53 -45.79
CA ARG A 103 9.81 -15.52 -45.99
C ARG A 103 8.55 -14.94 -46.63
N ALA A 104 8.13 -13.75 -46.21
CA ALA A 104 6.95 -13.08 -46.77
C ALA A 104 7.11 -12.69 -48.25
N ARG A 105 8.35 -12.50 -48.73
CA ARG A 105 8.62 -12.28 -50.17
C ARG A 105 8.58 -13.57 -50.97
N GLU A 106 8.86 -14.70 -50.35
CA GLU A 106 8.93 -16.02 -50.99
C GLU A 106 7.62 -16.82 -50.89
N ALA A 107 6.73 -16.46 -49.95
CA ALA A 107 5.50 -17.20 -49.69
C ALA A 107 4.32 -16.73 -50.57
N PRO A 108 3.53 -17.66 -51.15
CA PRO A 108 2.25 -17.33 -51.77
C PRO A 108 1.23 -16.81 -50.74
N ALA A 109 0.25 -16.04 -51.23
CA ALA A 109 -0.68 -15.24 -50.45
C ALA A 109 -1.33 -16.02 -49.29
N PRO A 110 -1.25 -15.53 -48.05
CA PRO A 110 -1.76 -16.25 -46.88
C PRO A 110 -3.28 -16.16 -46.77
N GLU A 111 -3.91 -17.31 -46.49
CA GLU A 111 -5.30 -17.38 -46.03
C GLU A 111 -5.48 -16.66 -44.68
N PRO A 112 -6.68 -16.08 -44.45
CA PRO A 112 -6.97 -15.29 -43.26
C PRO A 112 -6.96 -16.16 -41.99
N ALA A 113 -5.98 -15.92 -41.13
CA ALA A 113 -5.84 -16.58 -39.83
C ALA A 113 -6.90 -16.08 -38.83
N GLY A 114 -7.78 -17.00 -38.39
CA GLY A 114 -8.75 -16.78 -37.33
C GLY A 114 -8.19 -17.03 -35.92
N ALA A 115 -8.78 -16.33 -34.96
CA ALA A 115 -9.04 -16.69 -33.55
C ALA A 115 -7.88 -17.07 -32.59
N GLY A 116 -6.60 -16.97 -32.97
CA GLY A 116 -5.47 -17.37 -32.10
C GLY A 116 -4.80 -16.26 -31.27
N GLN A 117 -5.19 -14.99 -31.44
CA GLN A 117 -4.47 -13.84 -30.86
C GLN A 117 -4.81 -13.60 -29.38
N ASP A 118 -6.06 -13.83 -28.97
CA ASP A 118 -6.52 -13.59 -27.60
C ASP A 118 -5.93 -14.58 -26.60
N GLU A 119 -5.72 -15.83 -27.03
CA GLU A 119 -5.12 -16.88 -26.19
C GLU A 119 -3.62 -16.62 -25.91
N ARG A 120 -2.91 -16.00 -26.85
CA ARG A 120 -1.51 -15.58 -26.63
C ARG A 120 -1.40 -14.42 -25.65
N LEU A 121 -2.34 -13.49 -25.71
CA LEU A 121 -2.37 -12.35 -24.78
C LEU A 121 -2.63 -12.84 -23.35
N ARG A 122 -3.59 -13.77 -23.19
CA ARG A 122 -3.94 -14.36 -21.90
C ARG A 122 -2.80 -15.13 -21.25
N ARG A 123 -2.06 -15.95 -22.02
CA ARG A 123 -0.88 -16.66 -21.51
C ARG A 123 0.26 -15.73 -21.07
N MET A 124 0.40 -14.58 -21.72
CA MET A 124 1.41 -13.60 -21.36
C MET A 124 1.08 -12.89 -20.04
N GLU A 125 -0.20 -12.62 -19.79
CA GLU A 125 -0.67 -12.04 -18.53
C GLU A 125 -0.50 -13.01 -17.35
N GLU A 126 -0.80 -14.30 -17.54
CA GLU A 126 -0.59 -15.34 -16.52
C GLU A 126 0.89 -15.50 -16.16
N MET A 127 1.78 -15.50 -17.16
CA MET A 127 3.23 -15.62 -16.94
C MET A 127 3.81 -14.42 -16.16
N MET A 128 3.36 -13.19 -16.46
CA MET A 128 3.80 -12.00 -15.70
C MET A 128 3.31 -12.01 -14.25
N SER A 129 2.11 -12.51 -14.02
CA SER A 129 1.53 -12.64 -12.67
C SER A 129 2.29 -13.66 -11.81
N GLU A 130 2.76 -14.75 -12.41
CA GLU A 130 3.57 -15.79 -11.74
C GLU A 130 4.97 -15.26 -11.38
N LEU A 131 5.63 -14.56 -12.32
CA LEU A 131 6.97 -14.00 -12.12
C LEU A 131 7.00 -12.98 -10.96
N MET A 132 6.01 -12.08 -10.92
CA MET A 132 5.88 -11.09 -9.85
C MET A 132 5.65 -11.74 -8.46
N ARG A 133 5.03 -12.92 -8.44
CA ARG A 133 4.79 -13.68 -7.21
C ARG A 133 6.09 -14.29 -6.66
N ASN A 134 6.90 -14.87 -7.54
CA ASN A 134 8.15 -15.53 -7.16
C ASN A 134 9.22 -14.51 -6.70
N MET A 135 9.32 -13.37 -7.39
CA MET A 135 10.25 -12.30 -6.99
C MET A 135 9.93 -11.70 -5.61
N ALA A 136 8.64 -11.60 -5.26
CA ALA A 136 8.22 -11.11 -3.95
C ALA A 136 8.55 -12.10 -2.81
N VAL A 137 8.63 -13.41 -3.09
CA VAL A 137 8.98 -14.44 -2.10
C VAL A 137 10.49 -14.46 -1.86
N GLU A 138 11.30 -14.40 -2.93
CA GLU A 138 12.77 -14.37 -2.83
C GLU A 138 13.27 -13.16 -2.02
N LEU A 139 12.72 -11.97 -2.26
CA LEU A 139 13.07 -10.76 -1.50
C LEU A 139 12.73 -10.88 0.00
N LEU A 140 11.67 -11.61 0.33
CA LEU A 140 11.21 -11.82 1.71
C LEU A 140 12.09 -12.84 2.44
N VAL A 141 12.48 -13.91 1.74
CA VAL A 141 13.35 -14.96 2.28
C VAL A 141 14.77 -14.42 2.51
N ALA A 142 15.29 -13.62 1.58
CA ALA A 142 16.61 -12.99 1.72
C ALA A 142 16.66 -12.02 2.92
N GLY A 143 15.63 -11.19 3.09
CA GLY A 143 15.54 -10.27 4.24
C GLY A 143 15.44 -11.00 5.60
N LEU A 144 14.72 -12.12 5.67
CA LEU A 144 14.57 -12.89 6.91
C LEU A 144 15.84 -13.66 7.32
N ALA A 145 16.61 -14.15 6.34
CA ALA A 145 17.87 -14.83 6.61
C ALA A 145 18.91 -13.90 7.24
N ASP A 146 18.94 -12.63 6.81
CA ASP A 146 19.92 -11.64 7.28
C ASP A 146 19.62 -11.15 8.70
N VAL A 147 18.33 -10.95 9.03
CA VAL A 147 17.89 -10.62 10.40
C VAL A 147 18.28 -11.72 11.40
N LYS A 148 18.15 -13.00 11.01
CA LYS A 148 18.54 -14.12 11.87
C LYS A 148 20.05 -14.12 12.16
N GLY A 149 20.88 -13.79 11.16
CA GLY A 149 22.34 -13.71 11.32
C GLY A 149 22.80 -12.51 12.15
N VAL A 150 22.08 -11.40 12.13
CA VAL A 150 22.37 -10.23 12.97
C VAL A 150 21.95 -10.50 14.42
N VAL A 151 20.76 -11.05 14.65
CA VAL A 151 20.27 -11.40 15.99
C VAL A 151 21.19 -12.42 16.68
N ALA A 152 21.67 -13.44 15.97
CA ALA A 152 22.59 -14.44 16.54
C ALA A 152 23.93 -13.82 17.00
N ARG A 153 24.51 -12.90 16.21
CA ARG A 153 25.79 -12.25 16.55
C ARG A 153 25.68 -11.26 17.70
N VAL A 154 24.52 -10.61 17.82
CA VAL A 154 24.24 -9.63 18.89
C VAL A 154 24.01 -10.32 20.24
N ILE A 155 23.41 -11.53 20.24
CA ILE A 155 23.21 -12.35 21.45
C ILE A 155 24.54 -12.85 22.03
N ASP A 156 25.55 -13.12 21.20
CA ASP A 156 26.82 -13.72 21.64
C ASP A 156 27.83 -12.74 22.29
N GLY A 157 27.56 -11.42 22.31
CA GLY A 157 28.57 -10.46 22.78
C GLY A 157 28.08 -9.16 23.41
N ALA A 158 26.79 -8.84 23.35
CA ALA A 158 26.28 -7.53 23.78
C ALA A 158 25.30 -7.67 24.96
N GLY A 159 25.43 -6.79 25.97
CA GLY A 159 24.45 -6.70 27.05
C GLY A 159 23.05 -6.35 26.51
N ALA A 160 22.00 -6.79 27.20
CA ALA A 160 20.60 -6.69 26.76
C ALA A 160 20.16 -5.30 26.22
N GLN A 161 20.75 -4.21 26.73
CA GLN A 161 20.47 -2.86 26.24
C GLN A 161 20.99 -2.57 24.83
N ALA A 162 22.17 -3.07 24.48
CA ALA A 162 22.73 -2.93 23.13
C ALA A 162 21.94 -3.77 22.11
N VAL A 163 21.42 -4.93 22.54
CA VAL A 163 20.49 -5.73 21.75
C VAL A 163 19.20 -4.98 21.46
N SER A 164 18.63 -4.31 22.48
CA SER A 164 17.41 -3.52 22.33
C SER A 164 17.59 -2.37 21.35
N ALA A 165 18.66 -1.59 21.47
CA ALA A 165 18.95 -0.46 20.58
C ALA A 165 19.20 -0.90 19.13
N ALA A 166 19.92 -2.01 18.93
CA ALA A 166 20.14 -2.59 17.61
C ALA A 166 18.82 -3.08 16.99
N LEU A 167 17.93 -3.68 17.79
CA LEU A 167 16.62 -4.13 17.31
C LEU A 167 15.70 -2.96 16.93
N GLU A 168 15.68 -1.89 17.72
CA GLU A 168 14.91 -0.68 17.40
C GLU A 168 15.38 -0.06 16.08
N THR A 169 16.70 -0.02 15.85
CA THR A 169 17.29 0.47 14.59
C THR A 169 16.90 -0.42 13.42
N LEU A 170 16.98 -1.75 13.56
CA LEU A 170 16.56 -2.69 12.51
C LEU A 170 15.07 -2.61 12.19
N LEU A 171 14.23 -2.44 13.22
CA LEU A 171 12.78 -2.27 13.03
C LEU A 171 12.46 -0.95 12.34
N TYR A 172 13.19 0.12 12.65
CA TYR A 172 13.09 1.40 11.95
C TYR A 172 13.47 1.26 10.47
N ASP A 173 14.60 0.62 10.18
CA ASP A 173 15.09 0.41 8.80
C ASP A 173 14.14 -0.48 7.98
N ALA A 174 13.57 -1.52 8.61
CA ALA A 174 12.60 -2.40 7.96
C ALA A 174 11.26 -1.70 7.66
N ASP A 175 10.76 -0.88 8.59
CA ASP A 175 9.56 -0.05 8.36
C ASP A 175 9.82 0.99 7.27
N TRP A 176 10.99 1.63 7.28
CA TRP A 176 11.41 2.55 6.24
C TRP A 176 11.48 1.88 4.86
N ALA A 177 12.14 0.73 4.74
CA ALA A 177 12.23 -0.01 3.48
C ALA A 177 10.85 -0.44 2.97
N ALA A 178 9.94 -0.84 3.86
CA ALA A 178 8.57 -1.17 3.51
C ALA A 178 7.81 0.06 2.98
N LYS A 179 7.97 1.23 3.62
CA LYS A 179 7.38 2.51 3.18
C LYS A 179 7.91 2.96 1.83
N VAL A 180 9.23 2.86 1.59
CA VAL A 180 9.85 3.15 0.29
C VAL A 180 9.30 2.24 -0.81
N CYS A 181 9.24 0.93 -0.58
CA CYS A 181 8.70 -0.03 -1.54
C CYS A 181 7.23 0.26 -1.85
N LYS A 182 6.41 0.54 -0.82
CA LYS A 182 4.99 0.86 -0.97
C LYS A 182 4.77 2.19 -1.71
N GLY A 183 5.55 3.21 -1.37
CA GLY A 183 5.55 4.52 -2.05
C GLY A 183 5.92 4.38 -3.53
N ARG A 184 6.96 3.59 -3.85
CA ARG A 184 7.40 3.35 -5.22
C ARG A 184 6.38 2.56 -6.04
N MET A 185 5.80 1.49 -5.49
CA MET A 185 4.73 0.74 -6.15
C MET A 185 3.50 1.60 -6.42
N ASN A 186 3.07 2.39 -5.44
CA ASN A 186 1.92 3.28 -5.63
C ASN A 186 2.22 4.40 -6.63
N SER A 187 3.44 4.93 -6.64
CA SER A 187 3.87 5.92 -7.64
C SER A 187 3.78 5.34 -9.06
N ILE A 188 4.31 4.14 -9.30
CA ILE A 188 4.23 3.48 -10.61
C ILE A 188 2.77 3.29 -11.06
N LEU A 189 1.88 2.89 -10.15
CA LEU A 189 0.48 2.63 -10.45
C LEU A 189 -0.35 3.91 -10.66
N GLN A 190 -0.03 4.99 -9.93
CA GLN A 190 -0.87 6.18 -9.83
C GLN A 190 -0.31 7.40 -10.59
N PHE A 191 0.97 7.38 -10.98
CA PHE A 191 1.60 8.46 -11.76
C PHE A 191 0.85 8.78 -13.05
N PRO A 192 0.38 7.79 -13.86
CA PRO A 192 -0.38 8.09 -15.08
C PRO A 192 -1.68 8.86 -14.82
N LYS A 193 -2.21 8.78 -13.60
CA LYS A 193 -3.49 9.37 -13.21
C LYS A 193 -3.37 10.75 -12.58
N TYR A 194 -2.33 10.99 -11.78
CA TYR A 194 -2.22 12.22 -10.97
C TYR A 194 -0.96 13.07 -11.22
N GLY A 195 -0.02 12.60 -12.04
CA GLY A 195 1.22 13.32 -12.36
C GLY A 195 2.09 13.64 -11.13
N ARG A 196 3.01 14.60 -11.29
CA ARG A 196 4.05 14.96 -10.30
C ARG A 196 3.47 15.41 -8.95
N THR A 197 2.50 16.31 -8.97
CA THR A 197 1.89 16.85 -7.73
C THR A 197 1.15 15.78 -6.95
N GLY A 198 0.47 14.87 -7.65
CA GLY A 198 -0.18 13.72 -7.02
C GLY A 198 0.82 12.75 -6.38
N VAL A 199 1.92 12.44 -7.08
CA VAL A 199 2.97 11.58 -6.51
C VAL A 199 3.68 12.25 -5.33
N SER A 200 4.06 13.52 -5.43
CA SER A 200 4.70 14.22 -4.31
C SER A 200 3.80 14.25 -3.07
N SER A 201 2.50 14.55 -3.24
CA SER A 201 1.53 14.50 -2.13
C SER A 201 1.33 13.11 -1.53
N MET A 202 1.64 12.06 -2.29
CA MET A 202 1.56 10.67 -1.84
C MET A 202 2.83 10.26 -1.08
N TRP A 203 3.99 10.76 -1.47
CA TRP A 203 5.24 10.59 -0.72
C TRP A 203 5.17 11.30 0.64
N ASP A 204 4.51 12.46 0.72
CA ASP A 204 4.28 13.17 1.98
C ASP A 204 3.46 12.35 3.00
N ARG A 205 2.76 11.30 2.54
CA ARG A 205 2.04 10.34 3.41
C ARG A 205 2.94 9.24 3.99
N TYR A 206 4.12 9.01 3.40
CA TYR A 206 5.02 7.93 3.79
C TYR A 206 6.28 8.42 4.50
N PHE A 207 6.67 9.67 4.30
CA PHE A 207 7.92 10.24 4.83
C PHE A 207 7.63 11.43 5.74
N ALA A 208 8.34 11.50 6.86
CA ALA A 208 8.26 12.66 7.75
C ALA A 208 8.88 13.90 7.09
N ALA A 209 8.49 15.10 7.51
CA ALA A 209 9.02 16.36 6.95
C ALA A 209 10.57 16.45 7.01
N ALA A 210 11.18 15.87 8.03
CA ALA A 210 12.65 15.78 8.18
C ALA A 210 13.34 14.94 7.09
N GLN A 211 12.59 14.11 6.35
CA GLN A 211 13.07 13.25 5.27
C GLN A 211 12.85 13.88 3.87
N SER A 212 12.42 15.15 3.79
CA SER A 212 12.14 15.87 2.53
C SER A 212 13.31 15.91 1.55
N PRO A 213 14.59 16.11 1.95
CA PRO A 213 15.70 16.14 0.99
C PRO A 213 15.86 14.82 0.23
N LEU A 214 15.64 13.70 0.92
CA LEU A 214 15.72 12.36 0.34
C LEU A 214 14.51 12.06 -0.57
N ARG A 215 13.32 12.53 -0.19
CA ARG A 215 12.11 12.50 -1.03
C ARG A 215 12.35 13.19 -2.36
N ASP A 216 12.95 14.38 -2.30
CA ASP A 216 13.19 15.20 -3.49
C ASP A 216 14.21 14.54 -4.43
N GLU A 217 15.24 13.90 -3.87
CA GLU A 217 16.21 13.10 -4.63
C GLU A 217 15.55 11.89 -5.34
N VAL A 218 14.75 11.10 -4.63
CA VAL A 218 14.06 9.94 -5.23
C VAL A 218 13.03 10.37 -6.28
N THR A 219 12.33 11.48 -6.03
CA THR A 219 11.37 12.05 -6.98
C THR A 219 12.09 12.52 -8.25
N ALA A 220 13.22 13.22 -8.13
CA ALA A 220 14.02 13.68 -9.27
C ALA A 220 14.56 12.51 -10.11
N LYS A 221 15.02 11.43 -9.46
CA LYS A 221 15.46 10.22 -10.17
C LYS A 221 14.30 9.57 -10.93
N PHE A 222 13.12 9.48 -10.31
CA PHE A 222 11.93 8.93 -10.97
C PHE A 222 11.49 9.76 -12.17
N GLU A 223 11.55 11.10 -12.08
CA GLU A 223 11.26 11.98 -13.22
C GLU A 223 12.19 11.75 -14.39
N THR A 224 13.48 11.55 -14.11
CA THR A 224 14.48 11.24 -15.14
C THR A 224 14.16 9.90 -15.83
N GLU A 225 13.89 8.85 -15.05
CA GLU A 225 13.52 7.52 -15.57
C GLU A 225 12.22 7.56 -16.40
N LEU A 226 11.22 8.32 -15.95
CA LEU A 226 9.96 8.46 -16.67
C LEU A 226 10.10 9.29 -17.95
N ALA A 227 10.89 10.36 -17.93
CA ALA A 227 11.17 11.17 -19.11
C ALA A 227 11.86 10.32 -20.19
N GLU A 228 12.84 9.49 -19.81
CA GLU A 228 13.46 8.53 -20.71
C GLU A 228 12.48 7.50 -21.27
N ALA A 229 11.62 6.93 -20.42
CA ALA A 229 10.62 5.96 -20.83
C ALA A 229 9.60 6.56 -21.81
N THR A 230 9.17 7.80 -21.56
CA THR A 230 8.25 8.54 -22.42
C THR A 230 8.90 8.85 -23.76
N MET A 231 10.14 9.33 -23.76
CA MET A 231 10.90 9.60 -24.99
C MET A 231 11.07 8.32 -25.83
N LYS A 232 11.40 7.18 -25.21
CA LYS A 232 11.46 5.87 -25.88
C LYS A 232 10.11 5.48 -26.49
N ALA A 233 9.00 5.69 -25.76
CA ALA A 233 7.66 5.40 -26.27
C ALA A 233 7.30 6.31 -27.47
N THR A 234 7.60 7.61 -27.40
CA THR A 234 7.36 8.56 -28.50
C THR A 234 8.17 8.18 -29.73
N VAL A 235 9.45 7.86 -29.58
CA VAL A 235 10.31 7.39 -30.69
C VAL A 235 9.72 6.13 -31.33
N LYS A 236 9.22 5.18 -30.53
CA LYS A 236 8.58 3.96 -31.03
C LYS A 236 7.30 4.25 -31.83
N VAL A 237 6.46 5.18 -31.36
CA VAL A 237 5.25 5.60 -32.08
C VAL A 237 5.60 6.31 -33.39
N MET A 238 6.60 7.19 -33.39
CA MET A 238 7.07 7.85 -34.62
C MET A 238 7.63 6.85 -35.62
N ALA A 239 8.44 5.88 -35.16
CA ALA A 239 8.94 4.80 -36.00
C ALA A 239 7.79 3.99 -36.62
N ALA A 240 6.77 3.62 -35.84
CA ALA A 240 5.60 2.90 -36.33
C ALA A 240 4.80 3.69 -37.39
N LYS A 241 4.58 5.00 -37.17
CA LYS A 241 3.93 5.88 -38.15
C LYS A 241 4.73 6.02 -39.45
N THR A 242 6.06 5.98 -39.36
CA THR A 242 6.93 6.07 -40.54
C THR A 242 6.80 4.80 -41.39
N VAL A 243 6.71 3.63 -40.74
CA VAL A 243 6.42 2.34 -41.40
C VAL A 243 5.01 2.33 -42.01
N GLU A 244 4.02 2.91 -41.34
CA GLU A 244 2.64 3.01 -41.86
C GLU A 244 2.54 3.93 -43.07
N LYS A 245 3.22 5.09 -43.08
CA LYS A 245 3.31 5.97 -44.26
C LYS A 245 4.04 5.34 -45.44
N ALA A 246 4.94 4.39 -45.19
CA ALA A 246 5.65 3.65 -46.23
C ALA A 246 4.81 2.52 -46.85
N LYS A 247 3.62 2.20 -46.30
CA LYS A 247 2.70 1.27 -46.98
C LYS A 247 2.12 1.94 -48.22
N PRO A 248 2.12 1.27 -49.39
CA PRO A 248 1.43 1.77 -50.56
C PRO A 248 -0.06 1.97 -50.23
N PRO A 249 -0.69 3.03 -50.79
CA PRO A 249 -2.10 3.29 -50.54
C PRO A 249 -2.92 2.05 -50.91
N PRO A 250 -3.92 1.68 -50.09
CA PRO A 250 -4.78 0.56 -50.42
C PRO A 250 -5.44 0.81 -51.78
N PRO A 251 -5.63 -0.25 -52.60
CA PRO A 251 -6.29 -0.10 -53.88
C PRO A 251 -7.67 0.54 -53.69
N PRO A 252 -8.10 1.40 -54.64
CA PRO A 252 -9.36 2.11 -54.54
C PRO A 252 -10.48 1.09 -54.32
N LYS A 253 -11.21 1.24 -53.22
CA LYS A 253 -12.37 0.40 -52.94
C LYS A 253 -13.36 0.56 -54.09
N PRO A 254 -13.91 -0.54 -54.63
CA PRO A 254 -14.95 -0.44 -55.66
C PRO A 254 -16.09 0.39 -55.11
N THR A 255 -16.45 1.43 -55.86
CA THR A 255 -17.57 2.33 -55.61
C THR A 255 -18.85 1.52 -55.43
N GLN A 256 -19.27 1.31 -54.18
CA GLN A 256 -20.61 0.82 -53.87
C GLN A 256 -21.60 1.96 -54.09
N THR A 257 -22.17 1.99 -55.29
CA THR A 257 -23.37 2.74 -55.62
C THR A 257 -24.56 2.23 -54.80
N GLY A 258 -25.12 3.11 -53.99
CA GLY A 258 -26.56 3.20 -53.73
C GLY A 258 -27.19 2.16 -52.81
N GLY A 259 -27.52 2.58 -51.59
CA GLY A 259 -28.39 1.82 -50.71
C GLY A 259 -28.85 2.65 -49.51
N TYR A 260 -29.77 3.59 -49.74
CA TYR A 260 -30.47 4.31 -48.67
C TYR A 260 -31.42 3.35 -47.94
N GLY A 261 -30.88 2.60 -46.99
CA GLY A 261 -31.63 1.74 -46.06
C GLY A 261 -31.98 2.49 -44.78
N ARG A 262 -33.13 3.16 -44.79
CA ARG A 262 -33.81 3.73 -43.62
C ARG A 262 -34.29 2.57 -42.73
N GLY A 263 -33.63 2.32 -41.60
CA GLY A 263 -34.00 1.26 -40.67
C GLY A 263 -33.74 1.66 -39.23
N GLY A 264 -34.77 2.21 -38.58
CA GLY A 264 -34.78 2.50 -37.15
C GLY A 264 -34.69 1.20 -36.34
N GLY A 265 -33.83 1.21 -35.33
CA GLY A 265 -33.67 0.11 -34.39
C GLY A 265 -33.13 0.64 -33.07
N GLY A 266 -34.01 1.24 -32.27
CA GLY A 266 -33.70 1.59 -30.89
C GLY A 266 -33.39 0.33 -30.09
N ARG A 267 -32.11 0.11 -29.78
CA ARG A 267 -31.70 -0.87 -28.78
C ARG A 267 -31.70 -0.18 -27.42
N GLY A 268 -32.70 -0.54 -26.62
CA GLY A 268 -32.73 -0.24 -25.20
C GLY A 268 -31.48 -0.78 -24.51
N TYR A 269 -30.81 0.08 -23.76
CA TYR A 269 -29.79 -0.31 -22.82
C TYR A 269 -30.46 -1.16 -21.73
N VAL A 270 -30.15 -2.45 -21.75
CA VAL A 270 -30.44 -3.36 -20.65
C VAL A 270 -29.56 -2.92 -19.49
N GLY A 271 -30.18 -2.25 -18.52
CA GLY A 271 -29.55 -1.90 -17.25
C GLY A 271 -28.99 -3.16 -16.59
N GLY A 272 -27.68 -3.16 -16.38
CA GLY A 272 -27.01 -4.18 -15.57
C GLY A 272 -27.67 -4.24 -14.21
N ARG A 273 -28.24 -5.41 -13.90
CA ARG A 273 -28.75 -5.75 -12.57
C ARG A 273 -27.60 -5.62 -11.56
N PHE A 274 -27.60 -4.55 -10.79
CA PHE A 274 -26.95 -4.54 -9.50
C PHE A 274 -27.68 -5.52 -8.56
N PRO A 275 -26.97 -6.18 -7.64
CA PRO A 275 -27.62 -7.01 -6.63
C PRO A 275 -28.59 -6.14 -5.81
N PRO A 276 -29.75 -6.67 -5.41
CA PRO A 276 -30.72 -5.93 -4.63
C PRO A 276 -30.04 -5.42 -3.37
N GLN A 277 -30.10 -4.10 -3.17
CA GLN A 277 -29.81 -3.50 -1.88
C GLN A 277 -30.67 -4.24 -0.86
N GLN A 278 -30.01 -4.96 0.03
CA GLN A 278 -30.61 -5.52 1.22
C GLN A 278 -30.91 -4.33 2.16
N GLN A 279 -31.86 -3.47 1.76
CA GLN A 279 -32.61 -2.66 2.69
C GLN A 279 -33.32 -3.67 3.58
N GLN A 280 -32.71 -3.98 4.71
CA GLN A 280 -33.43 -4.51 5.84
C GLN A 280 -34.57 -3.53 6.08
N GLN A 281 -35.76 -3.95 5.65
CA GLN A 281 -37.02 -3.32 6.03
C GLN A 281 -37.15 -3.49 7.54
N LEU A 282 -36.49 -2.62 8.29
CA LEU A 282 -36.89 -2.33 9.65
C LEU A 282 -38.29 -1.72 9.53
N GLY A 283 -39.28 -2.53 9.88
CA GLY A 283 -40.68 -2.26 9.65
C GLY A 283 -41.06 -0.86 10.13
N ARG A 284 -41.49 -0.01 9.19
CA ARG A 284 -42.29 1.17 9.53
C ARG A 284 -43.66 0.70 10.00
N GLY A 285 -43.72 0.24 11.24
CA GLY A 285 -44.97 0.07 11.97
C GLY A 285 -45.66 1.42 12.05
N ARG A 286 -46.85 1.53 11.45
CA ARG A 286 -47.71 2.70 11.58
C ARG A 286 -48.10 2.87 13.05
N GLY A 287 -47.82 4.03 13.64
CA GLY A 287 -48.50 4.52 14.84
C GLY A 287 -47.74 4.45 16.17
N GLN A 288 -46.42 4.21 16.19
CA GLN A 288 -45.68 4.35 17.45
C GLN A 288 -45.52 5.85 17.78
N PRO A 289 -45.98 6.33 18.95
CA PRO A 289 -45.78 7.72 19.34
C PRO A 289 -44.27 8.04 19.33
N PRO A 290 -43.88 9.28 19.00
CA PRO A 290 -42.47 9.67 18.99
C PRO A 290 -41.88 9.32 20.36
N SER A 291 -40.83 8.50 20.35
CA SER A 291 -40.08 8.23 21.58
C SER A 291 -39.65 9.57 22.19
N PRO A 292 -39.78 9.74 23.51
CA PRO A 292 -39.33 10.97 24.17
C PRO A 292 -37.87 11.24 23.77
N ALA A 293 -37.57 12.51 23.49
CA ALA A 293 -36.21 12.92 23.14
C ALA A 293 -35.24 12.39 24.21
N PRO A 294 -34.09 11.80 23.82
CA PRO A 294 -33.16 11.22 24.78
C PRO A 294 -32.76 12.30 25.79
N ALA A 295 -32.94 12.03 27.07
CA ALA A 295 -32.42 12.92 28.11
C ALA A 295 -30.89 12.84 28.12
N ALA A 296 -30.21 13.95 28.41
CA ALA A 296 -28.77 13.95 28.62
C ALA A 296 -28.42 12.91 29.70
N VAL A 297 -27.53 11.99 29.38
CA VAL A 297 -26.99 11.06 30.37
C VAL A 297 -26.01 11.83 31.24
N ALA A 298 -26.03 11.59 32.55
CA ALA A 298 -25.08 12.22 33.47
C ALA A 298 -23.63 12.00 32.98
N GLY A 299 -22.88 13.10 32.81
CA GLY A 299 -21.52 13.09 32.27
C GLY A 299 -21.40 13.27 30.76
N SER A 300 -22.51 13.34 30.01
CA SER A 300 -22.47 13.77 28.60
C SER A 300 -22.33 15.29 28.48
N ALA A 301 -21.52 15.74 27.52
CA ALA A 301 -21.39 17.17 27.19
C ALA A 301 -22.67 17.74 26.52
N GLY A 302 -23.49 16.87 25.93
CA GLY A 302 -24.74 17.22 25.26
C GLY A 302 -25.48 15.98 24.76
N VAL A 303 -26.70 16.19 24.27
CA VAL A 303 -27.61 15.12 23.79
C VAL A 303 -27.45 14.88 22.29
N ASP A 304 -27.33 15.96 21.52
CA ASP A 304 -27.19 15.91 20.07
C ASP A 304 -25.78 16.34 19.69
N ALA A 305 -24.99 15.38 19.21
CA ALA A 305 -23.62 15.61 18.77
C ALA A 305 -23.55 16.62 17.62
N LEU A 306 -24.55 16.66 16.71
CA LEU A 306 -24.56 17.60 15.58
C LEU A 306 -24.80 19.05 16.02
N GLN A 307 -25.34 19.28 17.22
CA GLN A 307 -25.52 20.61 17.80
C GLN A 307 -24.32 21.08 18.64
N GLN A 308 -23.37 20.19 18.95
CA GLN A 308 -22.18 20.55 19.71
C GLN A 308 -21.13 21.20 18.81
N LEU A 309 -20.31 22.09 19.36
CA LEU A 309 -19.12 22.63 18.67
C LEU A 309 -18.01 21.56 18.67
N TRP A 310 -17.50 21.22 17.48
CA TRP A 310 -16.43 20.24 17.26
C TRP A 310 -15.08 20.91 16.95
N ALA A 311 -15.08 22.19 16.57
CA ALA A 311 -13.87 22.95 16.35
C ALA A 311 -12.94 22.91 17.57
N GLY A 312 -11.66 22.59 17.34
CA GLY A 312 -10.64 22.46 18.39
C GLY A 312 -10.71 21.17 19.21
N LEU A 313 -11.66 20.28 18.94
CA LEU A 313 -11.70 18.95 19.54
C LEU A 313 -10.94 17.92 18.69
N ASN A 314 -10.41 16.90 19.36
CA ASN A 314 -9.94 15.66 18.72
C ASN A 314 -10.96 14.56 19.01
N ALA A 315 -12.01 14.50 18.20
CA ALA A 315 -13.19 13.68 18.48
C ALA A 315 -13.03 12.24 17.97
N TYR A 316 -13.71 11.32 18.65
CA TYR A 316 -13.95 9.96 18.18
C TYR A 316 -15.45 9.77 17.98
N GLY A 317 -15.86 9.24 16.84
CA GLY A 317 -17.28 9.05 16.51
C GLY A 317 -17.58 7.72 15.85
N CYS A 318 -18.63 7.06 16.32
CA CYS A 318 -19.25 5.90 15.66
C CYS A 318 -20.72 6.24 15.38
N PRO A 319 -21.00 7.08 14.36
CA PRO A 319 -22.35 7.56 14.09
C PRO A 319 -23.29 6.42 13.68
N PRO A 320 -24.61 6.62 13.86
CA PRO A 320 -25.63 5.80 13.22
C PRO A 320 -25.40 5.67 11.70
N VAL A 321 -25.70 4.49 11.14
CA VAL A 321 -25.31 4.11 9.76
C VAL A 321 -26.27 4.61 8.68
N GLU A 322 -27.24 5.45 9.04
CA GLU A 322 -28.17 6.08 8.11
C GLU A 322 -27.40 7.00 7.14
N PRO A 323 -27.53 6.80 5.81
CA PRO A 323 -26.74 7.57 4.83
C PRO A 323 -26.87 9.09 4.96
N ASP A 324 -28.07 9.60 5.26
CA ASP A 324 -28.32 11.03 5.43
C ASP A 324 -27.63 11.58 6.70
N PHE A 325 -27.57 10.77 7.76
CA PHE A 325 -26.89 11.16 9.00
C PHE A 325 -25.37 11.16 8.83
N LEU A 326 -24.82 10.15 8.15
CA LEU A 326 -23.40 10.12 7.80
C LEU A 326 -22.99 11.31 6.94
N LEU A 327 -23.84 11.72 5.99
CA LEU A 327 -23.59 12.92 5.19
C LEU A 327 -23.56 14.18 6.07
N ALA A 328 -24.52 14.33 6.98
CA ALA A 328 -24.56 15.47 7.90
C ALA A 328 -23.31 15.53 8.82
N VAL A 329 -22.84 14.37 9.29
CA VAL A 329 -21.59 14.27 10.05
C VAL A 329 -20.39 14.74 9.23
N VAL A 330 -20.27 14.29 7.97
CA VAL A 330 -19.16 14.70 7.09
C VAL A 330 -19.20 16.20 6.79
N GLN A 331 -20.39 16.76 6.57
CA GLN A 331 -20.58 18.20 6.37
C GLN A 331 -20.15 19.00 7.59
N LYS A 332 -20.57 18.59 8.79
CA LYS A 332 -20.18 19.24 10.04
C LYS A 332 -18.66 19.24 10.25
N ILE A 333 -17.99 18.12 9.97
CA ILE A 333 -16.52 18.03 10.07
C ILE A 333 -15.84 19.02 9.13
N ARG A 334 -16.37 19.17 7.92
CA ARG A 334 -15.86 20.12 6.91
C ARG A 334 -16.08 21.57 7.33
N GLU A 335 -17.29 21.91 7.77
CA GLU A 335 -17.69 23.27 8.14
C GLU A 335 -16.92 23.77 9.36
N GLU A 336 -16.74 22.90 10.37
CA GLU A 336 -16.08 23.26 11.63
C GLU A 336 -14.59 22.95 11.68
N ARG A 337 -14.03 22.39 10.60
CA ARG A 337 -12.62 21.98 10.51
C ARG A 337 -12.19 21.13 11.71
N ALA A 338 -13.00 20.11 12.01
CA ALA A 338 -12.81 19.28 13.20
C ALA A 338 -11.82 18.14 12.95
N ASN A 339 -10.95 17.86 13.92
CA ASN A 339 -10.10 16.67 13.91
C ASN A 339 -10.91 15.49 14.44
N VAL A 340 -11.18 14.50 13.59
CA VAL A 340 -12.10 13.40 13.95
C VAL A 340 -11.56 12.05 13.48
N THR A 341 -11.69 11.05 14.34
CA THR A 341 -11.58 9.64 13.97
C THR A 341 -12.99 9.04 13.91
N LEU A 342 -13.45 8.73 12.69
CA LEU A 342 -14.77 8.16 12.45
C LEU A 342 -14.71 6.66 12.19
N VAL A 343 -15.56 5.89 12.86
CA VAL A 343 -15.79 4.48 12.57
C VAL A 343 -17.09 4.35 11.76
N VAL A 344 -16.96 3.92 10.51
CA VAL A 344 -18.07 3.89 9.54
C VAL A 344 -18.03 2.64 8.65
N PRO A 345 -19.17 2.22 8.07
CA PRO A 345 -19.18 1.12 7.11
C PRO A 345 -18.40 1.46 5.83
N TYR A 346 -17.71 0.48 5.25
CA TYR A 346 -17.01 0.65 3.97
C TYR A 346 -17.96 0.59 2.78
N TRP A 347 -18.54 1.73 2.38
CA TRP A 347 -19.53 1.83 1.29
C TRP A 347 -19.13 2.82 0.20
N PRO A 348 -18.18 2.47 -0.69
CA PRO A 348 -17.60 3.40 -1.66
C PRO A 348 -18.56 4.00 -2.70
N ALA A 349 -19.72 3.37 -2.88
CA ALA A 349 -20.76 3.83 -3.80
C ALA A 349 -21.68 4.91 -3.21
N GLN A 350 -21.61 5.19 -1.90
CA GLN A 350 -22.46 6.18 -1.25
C GLN A 350 -21.90 7.60 -1.43
N ALA A 351 -22.78 8.59 -1.55
CA ALA A 351 -22.38 9.97 -1.81
C ALA A 351 -21.51 10.57 -0.68
N TRP A 352 -21.85 10.27 0.58
CA TRP A 352 -21.08 10.72 1.75
C TRP A 352 -19.67 10.12 1.77
N TRP A 353 -19.46 8.95 1.17
CA TRP A 353 -18.16 8.29 1.17
C TRP A 353 -17.11 9.09 0.40
N GLN A 354 -17.47 9.59 -0.79
CA GLN A 354 -16.53 10.38 -1.61
C GLN A 354 -16.12 11.64 -0.86
N GLN A 355 -17.07 12.33 -0.23
CA GLN A 355 -16.79 13.53 0.57
C GLN A 355 -15.94 13.24 1.80
N LEU A 356 -16.15 12.09 2.45
CA LEU A 356 -15.32 11.63 3.57
C LEU A 356 -13.87 11.37 3.11
N MET A 357 -13.69 10.73 1.96
CA MET A 357 -12.35 10.43 1.41
C MET A 357 -11.59 11.68 0.96
N GLU A 358 -12.27 12.76 0.60
CA GLU A 358 -11.63 14.06 0.35
C GLU A 358 -11.01 14.67 1.62
N LEU A 359 -11.56 14.34 2.80
CA LEU A 359 -11.11 14.84 4.10
C LEU A 359 -10.16 13.85 4.81
N ALA A 360 -10.13 12.59 4.39
CA ALA A 360 -9.40 11.53 5.07
C ALA A 360 -7.87 11.67 4.87
N VAL A 361 -7.14 11.63 5.98
CA VAL A 361 -5.67 11.57 6.02
C VAL A 361 -5.19 10.12 6.12
N ASP A 362 -5.92 9.29 6.88
CA ASP A 362 -5.64 7.86 7.02
C ASP A 362 -6.93 7.02 7.06
N LEU A 363 -6.80 5.74 6.71
CA LEU A 363 -7.89 4.78 6.69
C LEU A 363 -7.38 3.39 7.07
N VAL A 364 -8.01 2.80 8.09
CA VAL A 364 -7.69 1.45 8.57
C VAL A 364 -8.94 0.58 8.52
N PHE A 365 -8.83 -0.58 7.88
CA PHE A 365 -9.88 -1.60 7.92
C PHE A 365 -9.87 -2.30 9.28
N LEU A 366 -11.04 -2.30 9.92
CA LEU A 366 -11.25 -2.98 11.20
C LEU A 366 -11.60 -4.45 10.95
N PRO A 367 -11.12 -5.39 11.78
CA PRO A 367 -11.46 -6.80 11.62
C PRO A 367 -12.97 -7.03 11.66
N ALA A 368 -13.49 -7.93 10.82
CA ALA A 368 -14.90 -8.33 10.91
C ALA A 368 -15.17 -9.01 12.25
N GLY A 369 -16.37 -8.82 12.80
CA GLY A 369 -16.78 -9.45 14.08
C GLY A 369 -16.09 -8.87 15.31
N THR A 370 -15.46 -7.70 15.22
CA THR A 370 -14.98 -6.96 16.38
C THR A 370 -16.13 -6.60 17.33
N ALA A 371 -15.84 -6.66 18.62
CA ALA A 371 -16.67 -6.15 19.72
C ALA A 371 -16.99 -4.64 19.66
N LEU A 372 -16.66 -3.95 18.55
CA LEU A 372 -16.94 -2.54 18.30
C LEU A 372 -18.43 -2.19 18.42
N PHE A 373 -19.30 -3.15 18.17
CA PHE A 373 -20.75 -2.99 18.27
C PHE A 373 -21.38 -3.88 19.35
N GLU A 374 -20.56 -4.51 20.20
CA GLU A 374 -21.08 -5.27 21.33
C GLU A 374 -21.65 -4.31 22.37
N ARG A 375 -22.90 -4.57 22.80
CA ARG A 375 -23.48 -3.80 23.89
C ARG A 375 -22.75 -4.17 25.19
N PRO A 376 -22.43 -3.20 26.06
CA PRO A 376 -21.73 -3.46 27.32
C PRO A 376 -22.48 -4.34 28.34
N GLN A 377 -23.68 -4.85 28.04
CA GLN A 377 -24.47 -5.65 29.00
C GLN A 377 -24.96 -6.96 28.39
N GLU A 378 -24.27 -8.03 28.75
CA GLU A 378 -24.79 -9.39 28.72
C GLU A 378 -26.05 -9.45 29.60
N GLY A 379 -27.21 -9.75 29.01
CA GLY A 379 -28.45 -9.99 29.77
C GLY A 379 -29.70 -9.32 29.22
N VAL A 380 -29.58 -8.32 28.34
CA VAL A 380 -30.75 -7.78 27.63
C VAL A 380 -31.00 -8.62 26.38
N ALA A 381 -31.98 -9.52 26.45
CA ALA A 381 -32.46 -10.30 25.30
C ALA A 381 -32.81 -9.36 24.14
N GLY A 382 -31.99 -9.34 23.09
CA GLY A 382 -32.15 -8.46 21.93
C GLY A 382 -30.91 -7.75 21.42
N SER A 383 -29.69 -8.26 21.68
CA SER A 383 -28.50 -7.75 20.99
C SER A 383 -28.65 -7.96 19.49
N LEU A 384 -28.58 -6.88 18.72
CA LEU A 384 -28.47 -6.99 17.27
C LEU A 384 -27.17 -7.75 16.96
N PRO A 385 -27.17 -8.68 16.00
CA PRO A 385 -25.95 -9.35 15.59
C PRO A 385 -24.95 -8.28 15.12
N PRO A 386 -23.63 -8.49 15.35
CA PRO A 386 -22.62 -7.58 14.87
C PRO A 386 -22.79 -7.40 13.36
N PRO A 387 -22.63 -6.18 12.84
CA PRO A 387 -22.79 -5.92 11.43
C PRO A 387 -21.82 -6.78 10.63
N GLN A 388 -22.32 -7.43 9.57
CA GLN A 388 -21.50 -8.29 8.71
C GLN A 388 -20.72 -7.50 7.63
N TRP A 389 -20.99 -6.20 7.50
CA TRP A 389 -20.29 -5.37 6.53
C TRP A 389 -18.89 -4.97 7.03
N PRO A 390 -17.91 -4.81 6.12
CA PRO A 390 -16.61 -4.29 6.48
C PRO A 390 -16.73 -2.88 7.07
N THR A 391 -15.99 -2.63 8.13
CA THR A 391 -15.96 -1.34 8.84
C THR A 391 -14.56 -0.75 8.73
N VAL A 392 -14.45 0.57 8.62
CA VAL A 392 -13.18 1.28 8.62
C VAL A 392 -13.16 2.32 9.74
N ALA A 393 -11.95 2.58 10.26
CA ALA A 393 -11.65 3.80 11.00
C ALA A 393 -10.99 4.78 10.03
N VAL A 394 -11.57 5.97 9.90
CA VAL A 394 -11.07 7.03 9.02
C VAL A 394 -10.60 8.19 9.88
N ARG A 395 -9.35 8.60 9.69
CA ARG A 395 -8.76 9.75 10.38
C ARG A 395 -8.88 10.98 9.50
N ILE A 396 -9.36 12.08 10.07
CA ILE A 396 -9.50 13.39 9.43
C ILE A 396 -8.73 14.41 10.28
N GLU A 397 -7.89 15.21 9.63
CA GLU A 397 -7.11 16.27 10.26
C GLU A 397 -7.22 17.58 9.45
N TRP A 398 -7.36 18.70 10.14
CA TRP A 398 -7.54 20.04 9.57
C TRP A 398 -6.49 21.05 10.03
#